data_AF-A0A1V2P6T2-F1
#
_entry.id   AF-A0A1V2P6T2-F1
#
_cell.length_a   1.000
_cell.length_b   1.000
_cell.length_c   1.000
_cell.angle_alpha   90.00
_cell.angle_beta   90.00
_cell.angle_gamma   90.00
#
_symmetry.space_group_name_H-M   'P 1'
#
loop_
_entity.id
_entity.type
_entity.pdbx_description
1 polymer ?
#
loop_
_entity_poly.entity_id
_entity_poly.type
_entity_poly.pdbx_seq_one_letter_code
_entity_poly.pdbx_strand_id
1 'polypeptide(L)'
;MKSIRTNRQPIRTLVAILAVAAVPVGAVAVPAMAGASTTTTTATTCPTGWGSLPEASTYRGAGTLTGVRTGRHACFDRVVFDVKGAPSWFRVHYVENVSTVGQGEIVPLRGGAKLEIVLSVPSYDDAGRSTYSPANPNELSNVTGYRTFRQLATAGSFEGETTIGLGVRARLPFRVFTLAGTGTTSRIVVDVAHSW
;
A
#
# COMPACT_ATOMS: atom_id res chain seq x y z
N MET A 1 48.46 -51.42 -38.23
CA MET A 1 49.44 -52.26 -37.52
C MET A 1 49.63 -51.71 -36.11
N LYS A 2 49.58 -52.59 -35.10
CA LYS A 2 50.35 -52.61 -33.82
C LYS A 2 50.98 -51.28 -33.35
N SER A 3 50.99 -50.84 -32.09
CA SER A 3 50.78 -51.50 -30.79
C SER A 3 51.55 -50.67 -29.74
N ILE A 4 50.86 -50.18 -28.71
CA ILE A 4 51.19 -50.37 -27.28
C ILE A 4 52.49 -49.72 -26.69
N ARG A 5 52.36 -49.41 -25.37
CA ARG A 5 53.36 -49.39 -24.27
C ARG A 5 53.94 -48.01 -23.91
N THR A 6 53.52 -47.42 -22.78
CA THR A 6 53.90 -47.65 -21.34
C THR A 6 55.04 -46.72 -20.92
N ASN A 7 54.77 -45.84 -19.95
CA ASN A 7 55.15 -45.97 -18.53
C ASN A 7 56.61 -45.60 -18.26
N ARG A 8 56.83 -44.64 -17.35
CA ARG A 8 57.82 -44.74 -16.26
C ARG A 8 57.74 -43.50 -15.36
N GLN A 9 57.40 -43.76 -14.10
CA GLN A 9 57.58 -42.90 -12.93
C GLN A 9 59.08 -42.70 -12.61
N PRO A 10 59.43 -41.69 -11.79
CA PRO A 10 60.11 -42.06 -10.53
C PRO A 10 59.74 -41.21 -9.30
N ILE A 11 59.30 -41.91 -8.24
CA ILE A 11 59.86 -41.97 -6.88
C ILE A 11 60.35 -40.65 -6.23
N ARG A 12 59.76 -40.26 -5.09
CA ARG A 12 60.45 -40.20 -3.77
C ARG A 12 59.51 -39.90 -2.60
N THR A 13 59.61 -40.80 -1.63
CA THR A 13 58.97 -40.95 -0.33
C THR A 13 59.30 -39.81 0.65
N LEU A 14 58.34 -39.43 1.50
CA LEU A 14 58.60 -39.15 2.93
C LEU A 14 57.33 -39.36 3.75
N VAL A 15 57.50 -40.13 4.82
CA VAL A 15 56.51 -40.59 5.81
C VAL A 15 56.34 -39.52 6.89
N ALA A 16 55.12 -39.30 7.37
CA ALA A 16 54.88 -38.84 8.74
C ALA A 16 53.52 -39.37 9.23
N ILE A 17 53.58 -40.37 10.11
CA ILE A 17 52.46 -40.87 10.89
C ILE A 17 52.31 -39.94 12.10
N LEU A 18 51.11 -39.40 12.34
CA LEU A 18 50.75 -38.84 13.64
C LEU A 18 49.36 -39.35 14.04
N ALA A 19 49.34 -40.23 15.03
CA ALA A 19 48.14 -40.66 15.74
C ALA A 19 47.88 -39.68 16.89
N VAL A 20 46.63 -39.20 17.05
CA VAL A 20 46.17 -38.55 18.29
C VAL A 20 44.74 -38.98 18.60
N ALA A 21 44.53 -39.23 19.89
CA ALA A 21 43.48 -39.97 20.56
C ALA A 21 42.06 -39.36 20.48
N ALA A 22 41.07 -40.26 20.51
CA ALA A 22 39.67 -39.93 20.74
C ALA A 22 39.39 -39.75 22.24
N VAL A 23 38.72 -38.65 22.61
CA VAL A 23 38.20 -38.37 23.95
C VAL A 23 36.67 -38.40 23.88
N PRO A 24 35.95 -39.17 24.71
CA PRO A 24 34.49 -39.09 24.75
C PRO A 24 34.08 -37.92 25.64
N VAL A 25 33.51 -36.88 25.05
CA VAL A 25 32.86 -35.79 25.82
C VAL A 25 31.40 -36.18 26.03
N GLY A 26 31.02 -36.36 27.30
CA GLY A 26 29.66 -36.69 27.72
C GLY A 26 28.66 -35.60 27.32
N ALA A 27 27.52 -36.03 26.78
CA ALA A 27 26.41 -35.15 26.43
C ALA A 27 25.70 -34.67 27.70
N VAL A 28 25.81 -33.37 28.01
CA VAL A 28 24.99 -32.72 29.02
C VAL A 28 23.70 -32.27 28.34
N ALA A 29 22.58 -32.93 28.65
CA ALA A 29 21.26 -32.53 28.19
C ALA A 29 20.80 -31.28 28.98
N VAL A 30 20.80 -30.12 28.32
CA VAL A 30 20.20 -28.89 28.87
C VAL A 30 18.69 -28.96 28.63
N PRO A 31 17.82 -28.80 29.65
CA PRO A 31 16.39 -28.73 29.42
C PRO A 31 16.09 -27.43 28.66
N ALA A 32 15.68 -27.55 27.39
CA ALA A 32 15.11 -26.44 26.64
C ALA A 32 13.74 -26.12 27.27
N MET A 33 13.70 -25.14 28.17
CA MET A 33 12.43 -24.56 28.61
C MET A 33 11.83 -23.81 27.43
N ALA A 34 10.93 -24.48 26.70
CA ALA A 34 10.06 -23.85 25.73
C ALA A 34 9.10 -22.91 26.50
N GLY A 35 9.51 -21.66 26.67
CA GLY A 35 8.65 -20.61 27.18
C GLY A 35 7.48 -20.45 26.22
N ALA A 36 6.29 -20.88 26.64
CA ALA A 36 5.06 -20.62 25.91
C ALA A 36 4.89 -19.10 25.79
N SER A 37 5.13 -18.58 24.59
CA SER A 37 4.87 -17.17 24.28
C SER A 37 3.36 -17.00 24.19
N THR A 38 2.73 -16.63 25.30
CA THR A 38 1.33 -16.21 25.32
C THR A 38 1.19 -14.97 24.45
N THR A 39 0.66 -15.15 23.24
CA THR A 39 0.37 -14.04 22.34
C THR A 39 -0.88 -13.34 22.89
N THR A 40 -0.67 -12.30 23.70
CA THR A 40 -1.77 -11.46 24.17
C THR A 40 -2.44 -10.82 22.97
N THR A 41 -3.62 -11.33 22.60
CA THR A 41 -4.42 -10.73 21.53
C THR A 41 -5.12 -9.51 22.13
N THR A 42 -4.51 -8.35 22.03
CA THR A 42 -5.17 -7.09 22.39
C THR A 42 -6.36 -6.90 21.46
N ALA A 43 -7.57 -6.84 22.02
CA ALA A 43 -8.76 -6.52 21.26
C ALA A 43 -8.59 -5.12 20.62
N THR A 44 -8.64 -5.05 19.29
CA THR A 44 -8.59 -3.76 18.59
C THR A 44 -9.94 -3.08 18.76
N THR A 45 -9.95 -1.95 19.47
CA THR A 45 -11.14 -1.10 19.53
C THR A 45 -11.26 -0.31 18.24
N CYS A 46 -12.37 -0.49 17.53
CA CYS A 46 -12.62 0.23 16.30
C CYS A 46 -13.05 1.68 16.58
N PRO A 47 -12.59 2.66 15.79
CA PRO A 47 -13.09 4.02 15.87
C PRO A 47 -14.61 4.06 15.68
N THR A 48 -15.28 4.88 16.48
CA THR A 48 -16.73 5.14 16.39
C THR A 48 -17.00 6.61 16.09
N GLY A 49 -18.25 6.95 15.79
CA GLY A 49 -18.69 8.33 15.55
C GLY A 49 -18.53 8.83 14.12
N TRP A 50 -18.11 7.98 13.18
CA TRP A 50 -18.08 8.32 11.76
C TRP A 50 -19.47 8.18 11.15
N GLY A 51 -19.77 8.99 10.14
CA GLY A 51 -21.03 8.97 9.41
C GLY A 51 -20.83 8.66 7.93
N SER A 52 -21.93 8.67 7.17
CA SER A 52 -21.90 8.58 5.70
C SER A 52 -22.38 9.87 5.02
N LEU A 53 -22.33 10.99 5.76
CA LEU A 53 -22.62 12.32 5.25
C LEU A 53 -21.40 12.89 4.52
N PRO A 54 -21.59 13.90 3.64
CA PRO A 54 -20.46 14.57 2.99
C PRO A 54 -19.43 15.10 3.98
N GLU A 55 -18.15 14.95 3.65
CA GLU A 55 -17.04 15.57 4.36
C GLU A 55 -16.26 16.48 3.43
N ALA A 56 -15.83 17.62 3.95
CA ALA A 56 -15.05 18.61 3.21
C ALA A 56 -14.08 19.33 4.13
N SER A 57 -13.04 19.92 3.55
CA SER A 57 -12.14 20.84 4.26
C SER A 57 -12.09 22.20 3.59
N THR A 58 -11.58 23.19 4.30
CA THR A 58 -11.44 24.57 3.83
C THR A 58 -9.98 25.02 3.75
N TYR A 59 -9.04 24.09 3.68
CA TYR A 59 -7.63 24.42 3.50
C TYR A 59 -7.40 25.26 2.22
N ARG A 60 -6.38 26.12 2.24
CA ARG A 60 -6.07 27.08 1.17
C ARG A 60 -4.66 26.89 0.58
N GLY A 61 -4.06 25.72 0.79
CA GLY A 61 -2.77 25.39 0.20
C GLY A 61 -2.88 25.00 -1.27
N ALA A 62 -1.73 24.83 -1.89
CA ALA A 62 -1.57 24.36 -3.24
C ALA A 62 -0.50 23.26 -3.29
N GLY A 63 -0.67 22.33 -4.21
CA GLY A 63 0.22 21.21 -4.41
C GLY A 63 -0.26 20.32 -5.54
N THR A 64 0.56 19.37 -5.93
CA THR A 64 0.24 18.42 -7.00
C THR A 64 0.11 17.02 -6.43
N LEU A 65 -0.86 16.24 -6.92
CA LEU A 65 -0.99 14.83 -6.60
C LEU A 65 0.23 14.09 -7.18
N THR A 66 0.91 13.31 -6.35
CA THR A 66 2.08 12.52 -6.76
C THR A 66 1.89 11.02 -6.57
N GLY A 67 0.89 10.60 -5.80
CA GLY A 67 0.67 9.20 -5.53
C GLY A 67 -0.69 8.91 -4.92
N VAL A 68 -1.17 7.70 -5.19
CA VAL A 68 -2.35 7.12 -4.54
C VAL A 68 -1.94 5.76 -4.01
N ARG A 69 -2.19 5.53 -2.72
CA ARG A 69 -1.83 4.27 -2.06
C ARG A 69 -2.91 3.85 -1.10
N THR A 70 -3.07 2.55 -0.92
CA THR A 70 -4.10 1.98 -0.08
C THR A 70 -3.52 1.09 1.03
N GLY A 71 -4.27 0.90 2.10
CA GLY A 71 -3.89 0.04 3.21
C GLY A 71 -5.10 -0.61 3.86
N ARG A 72 -4.92 -1.86 4.33
CA ARG A 72 -5.91 -2.60 5.11
C ARG A 72 -5.63 -2.39 6.58
N HIS A 73 -6.65 -2.03 7.35
CA HIS A 73 -6.59 -1.95 8.80
C HIS A 73 -7.64 -2.88 9.41
N ALA A 74 -7.55 -3.14 10.72
CA ALA A 74 -8.47 -4.04 11.41
C ALA A 74 -9.94 -3.60 11.31
N CYS A 75 -10.18 -2.30 11.24
CA CYS A 75 -11.52 -1.70 11.34
C CYS A 75 -11.95 -0.90 10.09
N PHE A 76 -11.02 -0.62 9.18
CA PHE A 76 -11.28 0.20 8.01
C PHE A 76 -10.28 -0.13 6.90
N ASP A 77 -10.65 0.23 5.68
CA ASP A 77 -9.71 0.33 4.56
C ASP A 77 -9.36 1.81 4.36
N ARG A 78 -8.11 2.09 4.04
CA ARG A 78 -7.58 3.44 3.88
C ARG A 78 -7.12 3.67 2.45
N VAL A 79 -7.45 4.82 1.89
CA VAL A 79 -6.73 5.42 0.76
C VAL A 79 -6.01 6.68 1.22
N VAL A 80 -4.79 6.86 0.75
CA VAL A 80 -3.98 8.06 0.96
C VAL A 80 -3.59 8.64 -0.39
N PHE A 81 -3.81 9.95 -0.52
CA PHE A 81 -3.39 10.77 -1.63
C PHE A 81 -2.14 11.53 -1.18
N ASP A 82 -0.99 11.19 -1.76
CA ASP A 82 0.27 11.86 -1.46
C ASP A 82 0.39 13.13 -2.30
N VAL A 83 0.62 14.26 -1.64
CA VAL A 83 0.63 15.60 -2.24
C VAL A 83 2.00 16.22 -2.05
N LYS A 84 2.60 16.67 -3.17
CA LYS A 84 3.75 17.58 -3.13
C LYS A 84 3.22 19.00 -3.05
N GLY A 85 3.20 19.56 -1.84
CA GLY A 85 2.70 20.89 -1.55
C GLY A 85 1.94 20.96 -0.23
N ALA A 86 1.46 22.15 0.08
CA ALA A 86 0.69 22.41 1.27
C ALA A 86 -0.71 21.75 1.19
N PRO A 87 -1.31 21.39 2.34
CA PRO A 87 -2.69 20.94 2.42
C PRO A 87 -3.65 21.83 1.62
N SER A 88 -4.41 21.25 0.69
CA SER A 88 -5.49 21.93 -0.02
C SER A 88 -6.86 21.37 0.36
N TRP A 89 -7.92 22.03 -0.11
CA TRP A 89 -9.28 21.59 0.18
C TRP A 89 -9.64 20.28 -0.54
N PHE A 90 -10.62 19.59 0.01
CA PHE A 90 -11.22 18.40 -0.58
C PHE A 90 -12.73 18.39 -0.32
N ARG A 91 -13.46 17.60 -1.11
CA ARG A 91 -14.83 17.17 -0.82
C ARG A 91 -14.99 15.69 -1.12
N VAL A 92 -15.67 14.96 -0.25
CA VAL A 92 -15.90 13.52 -0.36
C VAL A 92 -17.33 13.21 0.03
N HIS A 93 -18.05 12.50 -0.82
CA HIS A 93 -19.44 12.13 -0.56
C HIS A 93 -19.87 10.94 -1.42
N TYR A 94 -20.95 10.28 -0.99
CA TYR A 94 -21.56 9.21 -1.76
C TYR A 94 -22.38 9.76 -2.92
N VAL A 95 -22.26 9.14 -4.09
CA VAL A 95 -22.98 9.49 -5.32
C VAL A 95 -23.56 8.23 -5.97
N GLU A 96 -24.53 8.42 -6.87
CA GLU A 96 -25.04 7.32 -7.70
C GLU A 96 -24.02 6.90 -8.76
N ASN A 97 -23.39 7.87 -9.42
CA ASN A 97 -22.35 7.69 -10.42
C ASN A 97 -21.26 8.74 -10.23
N VAL A 98 -20.01 8.33 -10.43
CA VAL A 98 -18.88 9.24 -10.61
C VAL A 98 -18.75 9.47 -12.12
N SER A 99 -18.48 10.70 -12.54
CA SER A 99 -18.35 11.05 -13.95
C SER A 99 -16.98 11.68 -14.22
N THR A 100 -16.47 11.54 -15.45
CA THR A 100 -15.20 12.15 -15.85
C THR A 100 -15.31 13.67 -15.82
N VAL A 101 -14.22 14.32 -15.42
CA VAL A 101 -14.12 15.78 -15.50
C VAL A 101 -14.10 16.23 -16.97
N GLY A 102 -14.71 17.37 -17.26
CA GLY A 102 -14.83 17.94 -18.60
C GLY A 102 -15.94 17.31 -19.45
N GLN A 103 -15.87 16.01 -19.74
CA GLN A 103 -16.80 15.32 -20.64
C GLN A 103 -18.07 14.80 -19.94
N GLY A 104 -18.00 14.49 -18.65
CA GLY A 104 -19.16 14.00 -17.88
C GLY A 104 -19.54 12.54 -18.14
N GLU A 105 -18.62 11.74 -18.72
CA GLU A 105 -18.85 10.32 -18.98
C GLU A 105 -18.83 9.50 -17.70
N ILE A 106 -19.69 8.50 -17.56
CA ILE A 106 -19.73 7.67 -16.35
C ILE A 106 -18.42 6.90 -16.19
N VAL A 107 -17.83 6.97 -15.00
CA VAL A 107 -16.72 6.12 -14.57
C VAL A 107 -17.31 4.85 -13.92
N PRO A 108 -17.26 3.69 -14.58
CA PRO A 108 -17.81 2.47 -14.02
C PRO A 108 -16.97 2.01 -12.82
N LEU A 109 -17.62 1.94 -11.65
CA LEU A 109 -17.02 1.49 -10.40
C LEU A 109 -17.69 0.22 -9.90
N ARG A 110 -16.88 -0.76 -9.48
CA ARG A 110 -17.35 -1.95 -8.77
C ARG A 110 -17.81 -1.62 -7.34
N GLY A 111 -18.74 -2.40 -6.83
CA GLY A 111 -19.21 -2.32 -5.44
C GLY A 111 -20.68 -1.97 -5.32
N GLY A 112 -21.17 -1.88 -4.08
CA GLY A 112 -22.55 -1.55 -3.76
C GLY A 112 -22.79 -0.07 -3.48
N ALA A 113 -21.74 0.74 -3.37
CA ALA A 113 -21.82 2.21 -3.28
C ALA A 113 -20.55 2.85 -3.84
N LYS A 114 -20.63 4.14 -4.18
CA LYS A 114 -19.55 4.91 -4.82
C LYS A 114 -19.29 6.19 -4.04
N LEU A 115 -18.03 6.45 -3.70
CA LEU A 115 -17.57 7.73 -3.18
C LEU A 115 -16.94 8.52 -4.32
N GLU A 116 -17.41 9.75 -4.53
CA GLU A 116 -16.68 10.74 -5.30
C GLU A 116 -15.72 11.46 -4.36
N ILE A 117 -14.44 11.47 -4.73
CA ILE A 117 -13.37 12.14 -3.99
C ILE A 117 -12.80 13.21 -4.90
N VAL A 118 -13.04 14.47 -4.56
CA VAL A 118 -12.49 15.62 -5.29
C VAL A 118 -11.47 16.32 -4.43
N LEU A 119 -10.29 16.49 -4.99
CA LEU A 119 -9.14 17.09 -4.33
C LEU A 119 -8.70 18.31 -5.13
N SER A 120 -8.51 19.45 -4.48
CA SER A 120 -7.93 20.65 -5.09
C SER A 120 -6.41 20.55 -5.25
N VAL A 121 -5.97 19.44 -5.82
CA VAL A 121 -4.59 19.14 -6.12
C VAL A 121 -4.57 18.51 -7.51
N PRO A 122 -4.10 19.21 -8.56
CA PRO A 122 -4.03 18.64 -9.89
C PRO A 122 -3.00 17.51 -9.94
N SER A 123 -3.16 16.59 -10.90
CA SER A 123 -2.18 15.55 -11.20
C SER A 123 -1.15 15.98 -12.26
N TYR A 124 -0.92 17.29 -12.37
CA TYR A 124 0.03 17.93 -13.28
C TYR A 124 0.66 19.16 -12.63
N ASP A 125 1.83 19.58 -13.11
CA ASP A 125 2.50 20.81 -12.68
C ASP A 125 2.20 22.02 -13.57
N ASP A 126 2.76 23.18 -13.24
CA ASP A 126 2.51 24.45 -13.95
C ASP A 126 2.90 24.42 -15.43
N ALA A 127 3.76 23.49 -15.84
CA ALA A 127 4.13 23.27 -17.23
C ALA A 127 3.20 22.26 -17.94
N GLY A 128 2.14 21.79 -17.28
CA GLY A 128 1.22 20.77 -17.76
C GLY A 128 1.81 19.36 -17.75
N ARG A 129 2.97 19.14 -17.13
CA ARG A 129 3.60 17.81 -17.07
C ARG A 129 2.92 17.00 -15.97
N SER A 130 2.56 15.75 -16.29
CA SER A 130 1.94 14.84 -15.31
C SER A 130 2.85 14.65 -14.09
N THR A 131 2.26 14.81 -12.90
CA THR A 131 2.91 14.53 -11.60
C THR A 131 2.47 13.21 -11.01
N TYR A 132 1.38 12.63 -11.53
CA TYR A 132 0.90 11.31 -11.18
C TYR A 132 0.31 10.62 -12.40
N SER A 133 0.99 9.57 -12.88
CA SER A 133 0.58 8.75 -14.01
C SER A 133 0.39 7.29 -13.56
N PRO A 134 -0.82 6.87 -13.16
CA PRO A 134 -1.07 5.48 -12.82
C PRO A 134 -0.90 4.57 -14.05
N ALA A 135 -0.41 3.35 -13.83
CA ALA A 135 -0.28 2.36 -14.91
C ALA A 135 -1.64 1.97 -15.52
N ASN A 136 -2.71 2.00 -14.72
CA ASN A 136 -4.07 1.78 -15.17
C ASN A 136 -5.01 2.83 -14.52
N PRO A 137 -5.63 3.73 -15.30
CA PRO A 137 -6.55 4.73 -14.76
C PRO A 137 -7.80 4.13 -14.09
N ASN A 138 -8.18 2.90 -14.44
CA ASN A 138 -9.33 2.21 -13.86
C ASN A 138 -8.99 1.37 -12.61
N GLU A 139 -7.70 1.22 -12.31
CA GLU A 139 -7.18 0.44 -11.17
C GLU A 139 -5.99 1.17 -10.55
N LEU A 140 -6.25 2.28 -9.85
CA LEU A 140 -5.18 3.08 -9.24
C LEU A 140 -4.38 2.31 -8.18
N SER A 141 -4.98 1.27 -7.60
CA SER A 141 -4.31 0.35 -6.69
C SER A 141 -4.97 -1.04 -6.71
N ASN A 142 -4.18 -2.08 -6.46
CA ASN A 142 -4.72 -3.44 -6.32
C ASN A 142 -5.40 -3.58 -4.94
N VAL A 143 -6.72 -3.55 -4.94
CA VAL A 143 -7.55 -3.71 -3.73
C VAL A 143 -8.10 -5.13 -3.55
N THR A 144 -7.49 -6.13 -4.20
CA THR A 144 -7.87 -7.54 -4.01
C THR A 144 -7.70 -7.93 -2.54
N GLY A 145 -8.73 -8.56 -1.98
CA GLY A 145 -8.77 -8.99 -0.58
C GLY A 145 -9.14 -7.89 0.42
N TYR A 146 -9.29 -6.63 0.01
CA TYR A 146 -9.79 -5.57 0.89
C TYR A 146 -11.23 -5.87 1.33
N ARG A 147 -11.57 -5.55 2.58
CA ARG A 147 -12.89 -5.89 3.11
C ARG A 147 -13.96 -4.99 2.51
N THR A 148 -13.68 -3.70 2.44
CA THR A 148 -14.58 -2.63 1.99
C THR A 148 -14.28 -2.16 0.57
N PHE A 149 -13.02 -1.91 0.20
CA PHE A 149 -12.67 -1.37 -1.13
C PHE A 149 -12.92 -2.40 -2.25
N ARG A 150 -13.38 -1.92 -3.41
CA ARG A 150 -13.68 -2.74 -4.60
C ARG A 150 -12.98 -2.26 -5.85
N GLN A 151 -12.74 -0.95 -5.96
CA GLN A 151 -12.01 -0.35 -7.06
C GLN A 151 -11.63 1.09 -6.72
N LEU A 152 -10.46 1.54 -7.18
CA LEU A 152 -10.14 2.96 -7.27
C LEU A 152 -9.89 3.28 -8.74
N ALA A 153 -10.57 4.29 -9.27
CA ALA A 153 -10.39 4.76 -10.64
C ALA A 153 -10.28 6.29 -10.68
N THR A 154 -9.49 6.81 -11.60
CA THR A 154 -9.46 8.26 -11.87
C THR A 154 -10.69 8.66 -12.68
N ALA A 155 -11.27 9.80 -12.35
CA ALA A 155 -12.22 10.52 -13.19
C ALA A 155 -11.54 11.69 -13.94
N GLY A 156 -10.23 11.84 -13.79
CA GLY A 156 -9.40 12.83 -14.46
C GLY A 156 -8.97 13.98 -13.54
N SER A 157 -8.13 14.84 -14.10
CA SER A 157 -7.66 16.07 -13.46
C SER A 157 -7.80 17.24 -14.42
N PHE A 158 -8.49 18.28 -13.99
CA PHE A 158 -8.83 19.45 -14.79
C PHE A 158 -9.04 20.67 -13.88
N GLU A 159 -8.71 21.87 -14.37
CA GLU A 159 -8.90 23.15 -13.66
C GLU A 159 -8.36 23.21 -12.22
N GLY A 160 -7.27 22.47 -11.93
CA GLY A 160 -6.65 22.45 -10.61
C GLY A 160 -7.22 21.41 -9.64
N GLU A 161 -8.16 20.59 -10.10
CA GLU A 161 -8.76 19.51 -9.31
C GLU A 161 -8.38 18.15 -9.87
N THR A 162 -8.33 17.15 -8.99
CA THR A 162 -8.31 15.73 -9.37
C THR A 162 -9.53 15.06 -8.77
N THR A 163 -10.31 14.38 -9.61
CA THR A 163 -11.47 13.60 -9.17
C THR A 163 -11.16 12.11 -9.26
N ILE A 164 -11.47 11.39 -8.19
CA ILE A 164 -11.22 9.96 -8.04
C ILE A 164 -12.50 9.29 -7.59
N GLY A 165 -12.85 8.20 -8.25
CA GLY A 165 -13.93 7.31 -7.88
C GLY A 165 -13.42 6.18 -6.99
N LEU A 166 -14.06 6.01 -5.83
CA LEU A 166 -13.83 4.87 -4.95
C LEU A 166 -15.10 4.01 -4.87
N GLY A 167 -15.01 2.81 -5.46
CA GLY A 167 -16.00 1.77 -5.33
C GLY A 167 -15.87 1.04 -4.00
N VAL A 168 -16.96 0.97 -3.22
CA VAL A 168 -17.00 0.30 -1.91
C VAL A 168 -18.12 -0.74 -1.85
N ARG A 169 -17.98 -1.73 -0.96
CA ARG A 169 -18.93 -2.85 -0.87
C ARG A 169 -20.37 -2.42 -0.55
N ALA A 170 -20.56 -1.33 0.19
CA ALA A 170 -21.83 -0.77 0.63
C ALA A 170 -21.61 0.66 1.15
N ARG A 171 -22.69 1.43 1.34
CA ARG A 171 -22.61 2.73 2.01
C ARG A 171 -22.26 2.54 3.49
N LEU A 172 -21.04 2.92 3.85
CA LEU A 172 -20.43 2.72 5.16
C LEU A 172 -19.92 4.04 5.73
N PRO A 173 -19.74 4.12 7.06
CA PRO A 173 -19.11 5.28 7.68
C PRO A 173 -17.71 5.52 7.12
N PHE A 174 -17.38 6.78 6.90
CA PHE A 174 -16.04 7.18 6.50
C PHE A 174 -15.61 8.44 7.26
N ARG A 175 -14.32 8.75 7.17
CA ARG A 175 -13.77 10.04 7.58
C ARG A 175 -12.69 10.48 6.61
N VAL A 176 -12.45 11.78 6.56
CA VAL A 176 -11.45 12.42 5.71
C VAL A 176 -10.67 13.44 6.52
N PHE A 177 -9.35 13.39 6.40
CA PHE A 177 -8.48 14.31 7.12
C PHE A 177 -7.16 14.50 6.39
N THR A 178 -6.50 15.61 6.72
CA THR A 178 -5.18 15.93 6.16
C THR A 178 -4.10 15.66 7.20
N LEU A 179 -2.99 15.08 6.75
CA LEU A 179 -1.76 14.93 7.53
C LEU A 179 -0.65 15.75 6.90
N ALA A 180 0.15 16.41 7.74
CA ALA A 180 1.44 16.93 7.32
C ALA A 180 2.34 15.77 6.86
N GLY A 181 3.10 15.99 5.79
CA GLY A 181 4.16 15.10 5.33
C GLY A 181 5.53 15.57 5.80
N THR A 182 6.58 15.02 5.22
CA THR A 182 7.95 15.49 5.43
C THR A 182 8.25 16.67 4.51
N GLY A 183 8.99 17.66 4.99
CA GLY A 183 9.33 18.86 4.22
C GLY A 183 8.08 19.60 3.73
N THR A 184 7.97 19.79 2.42
CA THR A 184 6.85 20.50 1.77
C THR A 184 5.73 19.59 1.28
N THR A 185 5.62 18.36 1.81
CA THR A 185 4.58 17.40 1.42
C THR A 185 3.41 17.38 2.39
N SER A 186 2.27 16.92 1.90
CA SER A 186 1.07 16.66 2.71
C SER A 186 0.34 15.43 2.19
N ARG A 187 -0.65 14.95 2.94
CA ARG A 187 -1.43 13.75 2.60
C ARG A 187 -2.89 13.96 2.91
N ILE A 188 -3.77 13.68 1.96
CA ILE A 188 -5.21 13.59 2.21
C ILE A 188 -5.55 12.12 2.41
N VAL A 189 -6.26 11.80 3.48
CA VAL A 189 -6.54 10.42 3.90
C VAL A 189 -8.04 10.21 3.96
N VAL A 190 -8.53 9.15 3.32
CA VAL A 190 -9.91 8.68 3.45
C VAL A 190 -9.90 7.30 4.07
N ASP A 191 -10.52 7.18 5.24
CA ASP A 191 -10.77 5.90 5.91
C ASP A 191 -12.23 5.51 5.70
N VAL A 192 -12.49 4.28 5.23
CA VAL A 192 -13.85 3.75 5.14
C VAL A 192 -13.97 2.54 6.05
N ALA A 193 -14.88 2.62 7.01
CA ALA A 193 -15.09 1.60 8.03
C ALA A 193 -15.49 0.25 7.40
N HIS A 194 -15.18 -0.82 8.12
CA HIS A 194 -15.61 -2.18 7.76
C HIS A 194 -17.05 -2.45 8.17
N SER A 195 -17.62 -1.70 9.11
CA SER A 195 -18.99 -1.81 9.60
C SER A 195 -19.50 -0.45 10.07
N TRP A 196 -20.80 -0.40 10.40
CA TRP A 196 -21.37 0.64 11.25
C TRP A 196 -21.02 0.41 12.71
#